data_AF-A0A4Y4X8U1-F1
#
_entry.id   AF-A0A4Y4X8U1-F1
#
_cell.length_a   1.000
_cell.length_b   1.000
_cell.length_c   1.000
_cell.angle_alpha   90.00
_cell.angle_beta   90.00
_cell.angle_gamma   90.00
#
_symmetry.space_group_name_H-M   'P 1'
#
loop_
_entity.id
_entity.type
_entity.pdbx_description
1 polymer ?
#
loop_
_entity_poly.entity_id
_entity_poly.type
_entity_poly.pdbx_seq_one_letter_code
_entity_poly.pdbx_strand_id
1 'polypeptide(L)'
;MQIKFKRKDLDTESLRGNVQTRLKKLECGEFDAIILAEAGLGRLNIQGAKYRKAFSVEEMIPSMGQGALGVEMLKNHKHFITL
;
A
#
# COMPACT_ATOMS: atom_id res chain seq x y z
N MET A 1 1.87 7.76 14.06
CA MET A 1 2.17 6.81 12.97
C MET A 1 2.78 5.53 13.58
N GLN A 2 2.25 4.33 13.29
CA GLN A 2 2.64 3.08 13.96
C GLN A 2 4.15 2.79 13.91
N ILE A 3 4.82 3.12 12.81
CA ILE A 3 6.26 2.90 12.66
C ILE A 3 7.09 3.73 13.65
N LYS A 4 6.77 5.01 13.84
CA LYS A 4 7.45 5.89 14.81
C LYS A 4 7.19 5.48 16.26
N PHE A 5 6.10 4.77 16.54
CA PHE A 5 5.85 4.20 17.86
C PHE A 5 6.84 3.06 18.17
N LYS A 6 7.12 2.19 17.20
CA LYS A 6 8.08 1.08 17.35
C LYS A 6 9.55 1.51 17.20
N ARG A 7 9.82 2.50 16.35
CA ARG A 7 11.15 2.97 15.98
C ARG A 7 11.17 4.50 15.89
N LYS A 8 11.36 5.14 17.04
CA LYS A 8 11.34 6.62 17.17
C LYS A 8 12.51 7.28 16.42
N ASP A 9 13.60 6.54 16.27
CA ASP A 9 14.86 6.92 15.63
C ASP A 9 14.76 7.11 14.11
N LEU A 10 13.75 6.53 13.45
CA LEU A 10 13.59 6.65 12.01
C LEU A 10 13.15 8.06 11.62
N ASP A 11 13.76 8.61 10.57
CA ASP A 11 13.24 9.78 9.89
C ASP A 11 12.15 9.36 8.90
N THR A 12 10.96 9.96 9.01
CA THR A 12 9.80 9.53 8.22
C THR A 12 9.29 10.68 7.39
N GLU A 13 9.42 10.53 6.07
CA GLU A 13 9.03 11.53 5.10
C GLU A 13 7.77 11.13 4.32
N SER A 14 7.06 12.12 3.79
CA SER A 14 5.87 11.87 2.96
C SER A 14 6.27 11.39 1.57
N LEU A 15 5.68 10.27 1.12
CA LEU A 15 5.90 9.72 -0.22
C LEU A 15 4.59 9.68 -1.02
N ARG A 16 4.55 10.39 -2.15
CA ARG A 16 3.39 10.48 -3.06
C ARG A 16 3.71 9.94 -4.45
N GLY A 17 2.67 9.86 -5.29
CA GLY A 17 2.72 9.28 -6.65
C GLY A 17 2.13 7.86 -6.70
N ASN A 18 2.16 7.24 -7.88
CA ASN A 18 1.73 5.85 -8.09
C ASN A 18 2.80 4.87 -7.61
N VAL A 19 2.44 3.58 -7.45
CA VAL A 19 3.35 2.55 -6.93
C VAL A 19 4.67 2.49 -7.70
N GLN A 20 4.64 2.52 -9.03
CA GLN A 20 5.84 2.48 -9.87
C GLN A 20 6.76 3.67 -9.63
N THR A 21 6.20 4.88 -9.52
CA THR A 21 7.00 6.09 -9.26
C THR A 21 7.62 6.08 -7.86
N ARG A 22 6.94 5.48 -6.87
CA ARG A 22 7.47 5.32 -5.52
C ARG A 22 8.60 4.31 -5.45
N LEU A 23 8.48 3.20 -6.18
CA LEU A 23 9.55 2.21 -6.32
C LEU A 23 10.77 2.80 -7.00
N LYS A 24 10.59 3.60 -8.06
CA LYS A 24 11.70 4.31 -8.70
C LYS A 24 12.44 5.24 -7.72
N LYS A 25 11.72 5.97 -6.85
CA LYS A 25 12.34 6.80 -5.80
C LYS A 25 13.17 5.98 -4.82
N LEU A 26 12.69 4.79 -4.44
CA LEU A 26 13.45 3.84 -3.63
C LEU A 26 14.72 3.36 -4.36
N GLU A 27 14.60 2.96 -5.63
CA GLU A 27 15.73 2.52 -6.47
C GLU A 27 16.77 3.62 -6.70
N CYS A 28 16.34 4.89 -6.79
CA CYS A 28 17.21 6.05 -6.90
C CYS A 28 17.86 6.46 -5.57
N GLY A 29 17.54 5.80 -4.46
CA GLY A 29 18.11 6.11 -3.14
C GLY A 29 17.55 7.38 -2.51
N GLU A 30 16.40 7.90 -2.96
CA GLU A 30 15.72 9.01 -2.28
C GLU A 30 15.16 8.59 -0.91
N PHE A 31 14.95 7.28 -0.70
CA PHE A 31 14.49 6.69 0.55
C PHE A 31 15.29 5.42 0.83
N ASP A 32 15.63 5.16 2.09
CA ASP A 32 16.23 3.88 2.49
C ASP A 32 15.22 2.71 2.45
N ALA A 33 13.96 3.02 2.74
CA ALA A 33 12.85 2.08 2.71
C ALA A 33 11.52 2.80 2.49
N ILE A 34 10.56 2.11 1.91
CA ILE A 34 9.18 2.58 1.74
C ILE A 34 8.20 1.53 2.26
N ILE A 35 7.00 1.98 2.67
CA ILE A 35 5.91 1.09 3.09
C ILE A 35 4.81 1.14 2.05
N LEU A 36 4.41 -0.02 1.54
CA LEU A 36 3.35 -0.20 0.54
C LEU A 36 2.38 -1.29 0.97
N ALA A 37 1.16 -1.24 0.44
CA ALA A 37 0.18 -2.29 0.66
C ALA A 37 0.54 -3.54 -0.16
N GLU A 38 0.64 -4.68 0.53
CA GLU A 38 0.92 -6.01 -0.04
C GLU A 38 0.00 -6.35 -1.23
N ALA A 39 -1.30 -6.09 -1.07
CA ALA A 39 -2.31 -6.37 -2.09
C ALA A 39 -2.09 -5.58 -3.39
N GLY A 40 -1.57 -4.36 -3.32
CA GLY A 40 -1.26 -3.54 -4.50
C GLY A 40 -0.07 -4.10 -5.28
N LEU A 41 0.97 -4.53 -4.55
CA LEU A 41 2.15 -5.16 -5.14
C LEU A 41 1.81 -6.51 -5.80
N GLY A 42 0.99 -7.34 -5.13
CA GLY A 42 0.55 -8.63 -5.64
C GLY A 42 -0.24 -8.50 -6.95
N ARG A 43 -1.18 -7.55 -7.03
CA ARG A 43 -1.97 -7.30 -8.25
C ARG A 43 -1.13 -6.82 -9.43
N LEU A 44 -0.06 -6.08 -9.16
CA LEU A 44 0.83 -5.55 -10.18
C LEU A 44 1.95 -6.54 -10.57
N ASN A 45 1.96 -7.74 -10.00
CA ASN A 45 3.02 -8.74 -10.18
C ASN A 45 4.43 -8.17 -9.94
N ILE A 46 4.56 -7.24 -8.99
CA ILE A 46 5.85 -6.62 -8.68
C ILE A 46 6.62 -7.56 -7.76
N GLN A 47 7.54 -8.32 -8.36
CA GLN A 47 8.44 -9.26 -7.69
C GLN A 47 9.79 -8.61 -7.30
N GLY A 48 10.02 -7.35 -7.71
CA GLY A 48 11.36 -6.76 -7.85
C GLY A 48 12.03 -6.14 -6.62
N ALA A 49 11.39 -6.09 -5.45
CA ALA A 49 12.07 -5.59 -4.25
C ALA A 49 12.91 -6.72 -3.63
N LYS A 50 14.22 -6.73 -3.92
CA LYS A 50 15.20 -7.73 -3.46
C LYS A 50 15.12 -8.03 -1.94
N TYR A 51 14.67 -7.06 -1.16
CA TYR A 51 14.42 -7.18 0.27
C TYR A 51 13.02 -6.65 0.61
N ARG A 52 12.07 -7.56 0.82
CA ARG A 52 10.69 -7.25 1.20
C ARG A 52 10.36 -7.99 2.49
N LYS A 53 9.76 -7.28 3.45
CA LYS A 53 9.16 -7.86 4.64
C LYS A 53 7.68 -7.45 4.70
N ALA A 54 6.79 -8.43 4.70
CA ALA A 54 5.39 -8.19 5.01
C ALA A 54 5.24 -8.02 6.53
N PHE A 55 4.43 -7.05 6.96
CA PHE A 55 4.06 -6.89 8.36
C PHE A 55 2.89 -7.80 8.69
N SER A 56 2.91 -8.42 9.87
CA SER A 56 1.71 -9.06 10.42
C SER A 56 0.68 -8.00 10.87
N VAL A 57 -0.57 -8.41 11.10
CA VAL A 57 -1.62 -7.49 11.55
C VAL A 57 -1.38 -6.97 12.98
N GLU A 58 -0.63 -7.72 13.78
CA GLU A 58 -0.16 -7.33 15.11
C GLU A 58 1.02 -6.35 15.05
N GLU A 59 1.87 -6.45 14.00
CA GLU A 59 2.95 -5.51 13.77
C GLU A 59 2.42 -4.18 13.22
N MET A 60 1.49 -4.22 12.27
CA MET A 60 0.93 -3.02 11.65
C MET A 60 -0.55 -3.21 11.33
N ILE A 61 -1.39 -2.51 12.08
CA ILE A 61 -2.84 -2.48 11.83
C ILE A 61 -3.06 -1.88 10.43
N PRO A 62 -3.74 -2.59 9.51
CA PRO A 62 -3.95 -2.12 8.14
C PRO A 62 -4.95 -0.96 8.07
N SER A 63 -4.98 -0.29 6.93
CA SER A 63 -6.05 0.67 6.65
C SER A 63 -7.39 -0.03 6.46
N MET A 64 -8.48 0.64 6.79
CA MET A 64 -9.84 0.10 6.56
C MET A 64 -10.04 -0.25 5.08
N GLY A 65 -10.51 -1.47 4.82
CA GLY A 65 -10.73 -1.98 3.45
C GLY A 65 -9.45 -2.21 2.64
N GLN A 66 -8.26 -2.16 3.25
CA GLN A 66 -7.01 -2.41 2.54
C GLN A 66 -7.02 -3.79 1.88
N GLY A 67 -6.84 -3.80 0.56
CA GLY A 67 -6.87 -5.03 -0.23
C GLY A 67 -8.26 -5.43 -0.72
N ALA A 68 -9.35 -4.83 -0.26
CA ALA A 68 -10.66 -4.99 -0.88
C ALA A 68 -10.77 -4.17 -2.18
N LEU A 69 -11.65 -4.59 -3.08
CA LEU A 69 -12.10 -3.79 -4.21
C LEU A 69 -13.57 -3.43 -3.97
N GLY A 70 -13.85 -2.14 -3.89
CA GLY A 70 -15.22 -1.62 -3.90
C GLY A 70 -15.64 -1.35 -5.33
N VAL A 71 -16.81 -1.86 -5.72
CA VAL A 71 -17.47 -1.47 -6.97
C VAL A 71 -18.60 -0.53 -6.58
N GLU A 72 -18.52 0.71 -7.04
CA GLU A 72 -19.54 1.72 -6.80
C GLU A 72 -20.38 1.92 -8.07
N MET A 73 -21.68 2.13 -7.87
CA MET A 73 -22.60 2.47 -8.95
C MET A 73 -23.76 3.31 -8.46
N LEU A 74 -24.48 3.91 -9.40
CA LEU A 74 -25.73 4.60 -9.11
C LEU A 74 -26.75 3.61 -8.55
N LYS A 75 -27.44 4.01 -7.48
CA LYS A 75 -28.49 3.21 -6.83
C LYS A 75 -29.56 2.69 -7.80
N ASN A 76 -29.88 3.47 -8.84
CA ASN A 76 -30.92 3.16 -9.83
C ASN A 76 -30.35 2.75 -11.19
N HIS A 77 -29.15 2.15 -11.24
CA HIS A 77 -28.52 1.78 -12.50
C HIS A 77 -29.33 0.69 -13.22
N LYS A 78 -29.78 0.98 -14.46
CA LYS A 78 -30.76 0.16 -15.21
C LYS A 78 -30.32 -1.30 -15.48
N HIS A 79 -29.02 -1.56 -15.45
CA HIS A 79 -28.46 -2.89 -15.74
C HIS A 79 -28.13 -3.72 -14.50
N PHE A 80 -28.48 -3.25 -13.30
CA PHE A 80 -28.23 -3.98 -12.07
C PHE A 80 -29.56 -4.43 -11.46
N ILE A 81 -29.96 -5.65 -11.80
CA ILE A 81 -31.08 -6.35 -11.16
C ILE A 81 -30.49 -7.01 -9.92
N THR A 82 -30.94 -6.60 -8.74
CA THR A 82 -30.53 -7.16 -7.46
C THR A 82 -30.64 -8.68 -7.49
N LEU A 83 -29.53 -9.39 -7.25
CA LEU A 83 -29.54 -10.82 -6.91
C LEU A 83 -30.14 -11.01 -5.51
#